data_AF-R6X5W8-F1
#
_entry.id   AF-R6X5W8-F1
#
_cell.length_a   1.000
_cell.length_b   1.000
_cell.length_c   1.000
_cell.angle_alpha   90.00
_cell.angle_beta   90.00
_cell.angle_gamma   90.00
#
_symmetry.space_group_name_H-M   'P 1'
#
loop_
_entity.id
_entity.type
_entity.pdbx_description
1 polymer ?
#
loop_
_entity_poly.entity_id
_entity_poly.type
_entity_poly.pdbx_seq_one_letter_code
_entity_poly.pdbx_strand_id
1 'polypeptide(L)'
;MRTSGRKCAVRRKADDQTTINQGTIEQRSIDQGTFEQGIIEREAMDHEIVGRDLNGQHAIEQEEVINKETTDSKATEKTAGSSATVSEEEQYLKRYRHCRRLIENDGRFIGMTDEEKDAYAQRLATPEYLDLTCDWAFKYLFQSHPDLLVRLLNDILQEDIMSVEFRNTELTEMSSQDKRIFFDLLCRTPGGTILVEMQKASRFDQRDRLLFYGSRLVTRQVKRGDEEYALTPVKVICIMNYEDDHPDSPEDKILYHYSLREVETAEPFGDRMSFYLLELPRIMRYTDEYDSPVAGWCRIFRNFAIFAKSRSEKDAEFERLERAMRVSGLDDQEIDNYFSDMMTEKEMHPYIKGAEQQGYRKGFKAGVEQGTAEGVEKGIEKGIEKGIEKVAKSMLSLGIPVEQIGIATGLSPERIETLRQD
;
A
#
# COMPACT_ATOMS: atom_id res chain seq x y z
N MET A 1 -4.08 -60.04 52.01
CA MET A 1 -2.79 -60.70 52.30
C MET A 1 -1.69 -60.01 51.49
N ARG A 2 -0.62 -59.57 52.18
CA ARG A 2 0.71 -59.10 51.73
C ARG A 2 0.77 -57.92 50.73
N THR A 3 0.96 -56.65 51.13
CA THR A 3 2.16 -55.94 51.68
C THR A 3 3.35 -55.82 50.72
N SER A 4 3.68 -54.59 50.28
CA SER A 4 5.00 -53.98 50.52
C SER A 4 4.99 -52.50 50.14
N GLY A 5 5.39 -51.63 51.06
CA GLY A 5 5.59 -50.20 50.85
C GLY A 5 7.06 -49.79 50.93
N ARG A 6 7.31 -48.48 50.76
CA ARG A 6 8.42 -47.63 51.29
C ARG A 6 8.33 -46.28 50.55
N LYS A 7 7.80 -45.21 51.14
CA LYS A 7 8.41 -44.22 52.06
C LYS A 7 9.71 -43.53 51.55
N CYS A 8 9.52 -42.28 51.12
CA CYS A 8 10.14 -41.03 51.60
C CYS A 8 11.67 -40.85 51.58
N ALA A 9 12.15 -39.77 50.95
CA ALA A 9 13.19 -38.90 51.51
C ALA A 9 13.19 -37.50 50.88
N VAL A 10 12.81 -36.52 51.69
CA VAL A 10 13.13 -35.09 51.53
C VAL A 10 14.61 -34.90 51.89
N ARG A 11 15.37 -34.11 51.11
CA ARG A 11 16.57 -33.42 51.59
C ARG A 11 16.72 -32.06 50.89
N ARG A 12 16.38 -31.00 51.63
CA ARG A 12 16.97 -29.66 51.47
C ARG A 12 18.39 -29.69 52.04
N LYS A 13 19.31 -29.00 51.39
CA LYS A 13 20.41 -28.26 52.04
C LYS A 13 20.76 -27.04 51.19
N ALA A 14 20.61 -25.87 51.79
CA ALA A 14 21.34 -24.66 51.45
C ALA A 14 22.75 -24.77 52.05
N ASP A 15 23.74 -24.10 51.43
CA ASP A 15 24.52 -23.02 52.05
C ASP A 15 25.60 -22.47 51.08
N ASP A 16 25.62 -21.14 51.02
CA ASP A 16 26.74 -20.18 50.90
C ASP A 16 27.68 -20.08 49.68
N GLN A 17 27.46 -18.95 48.97
CA GLN A 17 28.34 -17.78 48.76
C GLN A 17 29.68 -17.88 47.98
N THR A 18 29.87 -16.83 47.14
CA THR A 18 31.09 -16.35 46.43
C THR A 18 31.46 -17.15 45.16
N THR A 19 31.60 -16.57 43.96
CA THR A 19 32.43 -15.41 43.60
C THR A 19 32.02 -14.89 42.21
N ILE A 20 32.15 -13.57 42.02
CA ILE A 20 32.05 -12.83 40.77
C ILE A 20 33.01 -13.41 39.72
N ASN A 21 32.52 -13.71 38.51
CA ASN A 21 33.34 -13.72 37.30
C ASN A 21 32.61 -12.94 36.21
N GLN A 22 33.15 -11.78 35.89
CA GLN A 22 32.78 -10.96 34.74
C GLN A 22 33.17 -11.72 33.47
N GLY A 23 32.18 -12.31 32.80
CA GLY A 23 32.30 -12.80 31.43
C GLY A 23 31.88 -11.70 30.47
N THR A 24 32.84 -11.23 29.68
CA THR A 24 32.72 -10.22 28.62
C THR A 24 31.50 -10.50 27.72
N ILE A 25 30.50 -9.62 27.75
CA ILE A 25 29.42 -9.59 26.75
C ILE A 25 30.00 -8.89 25.52
N GLU A 26 30.32 -9.66 24.48
CA GLU A 26 30.47 -9.09 23.14
C GLU A 26 29.09 -8.59 22.70
N GLN A 27 28.84 -7.29 22.82
CA GLN A 27 27.78 -6.62 22.10
C GLN A 27 28.08 -6.72 20.60
N ARG A 28 27.50 -7.72 19.92
CA ARG A 28 27.28 -7.61 18.48
C ARG A 28 26.19 -6.55 18.27
N SER A 29 26.64 -5.36 17.91
CA SER A 29 25.80 -4.31 17.34
C SER A 29 25.06 -4.90 16.13
N ILE A 30 23.75 -5.12 16.29
CA ILE A 30 22.85 -5.45 15.20
C ILE A 30 22.73 -4.18 14.36
N ASP A 31 23.27 -4.23 13.16
CA ASP A 31 23.31 -3.11 12.22
C ASP A 31 21.89 -2.88 11.68
N GLN A 32 21.14 -1.96 12.29
CA GLN A 32 19.75 -1.63 11.93
C GLN A 32 19.60 -1.24 10.44
N GLY A 33 20.69 -0.79 9.79
CA GLY A 33 20.69 -0.44 8.36
C GLY A 33 20.49 -1.62 7.41
N THR A 34 20.92 -2.84 7.77
CA THR A 34 20.78 -4.01 6.89
C THR A 34 19.39 -4.66 6.96
N PHE A 35 18.68 -4.50 8.07
CA PHE A 35 17.31 -5.00 8.22
C PHE A 35 16.29 -4.12 7.47
N GLU A 36 16.49 -2.80 7.48
CA GLU A 36 15.65 -1.86 6.71
C GLU A 36 15.90 -1.98 5.19
N GLN A 37 17.13 -2.22 4.75
CA GLN A 37 17.43 -2.47 3.32
C GLN A 37 16.77 -3.76 2.79
N GLY A 38 16.75 -4.84 3.59
CA GLY A 38 16.10 -6.10 3.18
C GLY A 38 14.57 -6.02 3.08
N ILE A 39 13.94 -5.10 3.81
CA ILE A 39 12.48 -4.84 3.73
C ILE A 39 12.17 -3.97 2.51
N ILE A 40 12.97 -2.93 2.26
CA ILE A 40 12.81 -2.05 1.08
C ILE A 40 13.04 -2.83 -0.23
N GLU A 41 13.99 -3.76 -0.28
CA GLU A 41 14.24 -4.58 -1.47
C GLU A 41 13.10 -5.57 -1.76
N ARG A 42 12.39 -6.06 -0.75
CA ARG A 42 11.20 -6.92 -0.93
C ARG A 42 9.96 -6.14 -1.34
N GLU A 43 9.71 -4.97 -0.74
CA GLU A 43 8.61 -4.08 -1.16
C GLU A 43 8.84 -3.49 -2.56
N ALA A 44 10.09 -3.23 -2.95
CA ALA A 44 10.44 -2.83 -4.32
C ALA A 44 10.24 -3.97 -5.33
N MET A 45 10.46 -5.23 -4.94
CA MET A 45 10.16 -6.40 -5.75
C MET A 45 8.64 -6.56 -5.99
N ASP A 46 7.82 -6.31 -4.96
CA ASP A 46 6.36 -6.30 -5.10
C ASP A 46 5.86 -5.20 -6.06
N HIS A 47 6.56 -4.05 -6.13
CA HIS A 47 6.27 -3.00 -7.11
C HIS A 47 6.84 -3.26 -8.51
N GLU A 48 8.00 -3.93 -8.65
CA GLU A 48 8.59 -4.27 -9.95
C GLU A 48 7.87 -5.43 -10.65
N ILE A 49 7.32 -6.39 -9.91
CA ILE A 49 6.50 -7.48 -10.49
C ILE A 49 5.21 -6.91 -11.09
N VAL A 50 4.60 -5.90 -10.45
CA VAL A 50 3.45 -5.17 -11.00
C VAL A 50 3.81 -4.37 -12.27
N GLY A 51 5.07 -3.91 -12.39
CA GLY A 51 5.54 -3.16 -13.57
C GLY A 51 5.94 -4.02 -14.77
N ARG A 52 6.34 -5.28 -14.57
CA ARG A 52 6.81 -6.16 -15.67
C ARG A 52 5.68 -6.87 -16.42
N ASP A 53 4.56 -7.18 -15.76
CA ASP A 53 3.42 -7.86 -16.40
C ASP A 53 2.51 -6.91 -17.22
N LEU A 54 2.73 -5.59 -17.14
CA LEU A 54 2.03 -4.59 -17.95
C LEU A 54 2.67 -4.29 -19.32
N ASN A 55 3.83 -4.90 -19.63
CA ASN A 55 4.52 -4.73 -20.92
C ASN A 55 4.21 -5.82 -21.97
N GLY A 56 3.14 -6.59 -21.77
CA GLY A 56 2.58 -7.48 -22.78
C GLY A 56 1.81 -6.73 -23.86
N GLN A 57 2.52 -6.25 -24.89
CA GLN A 57 2.03 -5.93 -26.24
C GLN A 57 0.66 -5.26 -26.38
N HIS A 58 0.63 -3.93 -26.35
CA HIS A 58 -0.27 -3.14 -27.21
C HIS A 58 0.54 -2.09 -27.96
N ALA A 59 1.03 -2.46 -29.15
CA ALA A 59 1.41 -1.49 -30.16
C ALA A 59 0.12 -0.90 -30.73
N ILE A 60 -0.20 0.33 -30.34
CA ILE A 60 -1.23 1.13 -31.00
C ILE A 60 -0.56 1.70 -32.26
N GLU A 61 -0.81 1.06 -33.40
CA GLU A 61 -0.52 1.65 -34.71
C GLU A 61 -1.40 2.90 -34.89
N GLN A 62 -0.75 4.04 -35.08
CA GLN A 62 -1.41 5.28 -35.48
C GLN A 62 -1.81 5.17 -36.95
N GLU A 63 -3.10 4.97 -37.23
CA GLU A 63 -3.68 5.32 -38.53
C GLU A 63 -4.41 6.67 -38.44
N GLU A 64 -3.81 7.69 -39.04
CA GLU A 64 -4.50 8.92 -39.43
C GLU A 64 -5.59 8.57 -40.45
N VAL A 65 -6.86 8.78 -40.11
CA VAL A 65 -7.94 8.78 -41.11
C VAL A 65 -8.57 10.16 -41.21
N ILE A 66 -8.23 10.78 -42.33
CA ILE A 66 -8.70 12.06 -42.85
C ILE A 66 -10.22 12.03 -43.09
N ASN A 67 -10.90 13.10 -42.66
CA ASN A 67 -12.28 13.46 -42.97
C ASN A 67 -12.64 13.25 -44.45
N LYS A 68 -13.74 12.53 -44.72
CA LYS A 68 -14.61 12.75 -45.89
C LYS A 68 -16.07 12.46 -45.56
N GLU A 69 -16.88 13.50 -45.65
CA GLU A 69 -18.35 13.43 -45.72
C GLU A 69 -18.82 12.62 -46.92
N THR A 70 -19.88 11.81 -46.77
CA THR A 70 -21.02 11.76 -47.72
C THR A 70 -22.18 10.87 -47.20
N THR A 71 -23.31 11.54 -46.94
CA THR A 71 -24.73 11.19 -47.27
C THR A 71 -25.31 9.78 -47.05
N ASP A 72 -26.36 9.77 -46.19
CA ASP A 72 -27.67 9.08 -46.26
C ASP A 72 -27.78 7.61 -46.68
N SER A 73 -28.31 6.77 -45.76
CA SER A 73 -29.65 6.16 -45.93
C SER A 73 -30.11 5.35 -44.71
N LYS A 74 -31.40 5.51 -44.38
CA LYS A 74 -32.16 4.85 -43.31
C LYS A 74 -32.23 3.32 -43.46
N ALA A 75 -32.11 2.62 -42.34
CA ALA A 75 -32.95 1.45 -42.05
C ALA A 75 -33.18 1.35 -40.52
N THR A 76 -34.43 1.55 -40.14
CA THR A 76 -34.96 1.35 -38.79
C THR A 76 -35.02 -0.13 -38.44
N GLU A 77 -34.49 -0.51 -37.28
CA GLU A 77 -35.07 -1.58 -36.47
C GLU A 77 -35.10 -1.16 -35.01
N LYS A 78 -36.33 -1.09 -34.49
CA LYS A 78 -36.62 -0.88 -33.08
C LYS A 78 -36.39 -2.19 -32.34
N THR A 79 -35.51 -2.17 -31.35
CA THR A 79 -35.59 -3.11 -30.22
C THR A 79 -35.55 -2.27 -28.95
N ALA A 80 -36.65 -2.36 -28.20
CA ALA A 80 -36.85 -1.64 -26.96
C ALA A 80 -36.10 -2.34 -25.81
N GLY A 81 -35.44 -1.54 -24.97
CA GLY A 81 -35.16 -1.88 -23.58
C GLY A 81 -33.93 -2.74 -23.31
N SER A 82 -32.74 -2.26 -23.65
CA SER A 82 -31.51 -2.66 -22.96
C SER A 82 -31.13 -1.53 -22.01
N SER A 83 -30.99 -1.84 -20.72
CA SER A 83 -30.22 -0.99 -19.80
C SER A 83 -28.90 -0.65 -20.49
N ALA A 84 -28.59 0.65 -20.63
CA ALA A 84 -27.35 1.09 -21.23
C ALA A 84 -26.22 0.68 -20.30
N THR A 85 -25.54 -0.42 -20.62
CA THR A 85 -24.27 -0.78 -20.01
C THR A 85 -23.28 0.30 -20.40
N VAL A 86 -23.03 1.24 -19.49
CA VAL A 86 -21.96 2.24 -19.57
C VAL A 86 -20.66 1.52 -19.91
N SER A 87 -19.95 1.97 -20.95
CA SER A 87 -18.75 1.27 -21.43
C SER A 87 -17.66 1.25 -20.35
N GLU A 88 -16.76 0.25 -20.39
CA GLU A 88 -15.63 0.19 -19.45
C GLU A 88 -14.79 1.48 -19.48
N GLU A 89 -14.64 2.09 -20.66
CA GLU A 89 -13.97 3.36 -20.87
C GLU A 89 -14.69 4.52 -20.15
N GLU A 90 -16.03 4.58 -20.23
CA GLU A 90 -16.81 5.59 -19.50
C GLU A 90 -16.70 5.41 -17.98
N GLN A 91 -16.67 4.17 -17.49
CA GLN A 91 -16.49 3.88 -16.06
C GLN A 91 -15.09 4.28 -15.58
N TYR A 92 -14.05 3.97 -16.35
CA TYR A 92 -12.68 4.42 -16.05
C TYR A 92 -12.60 5.94 -16.05
N LEU A 93 -13.15 6.60 -17.08
CA LEU A 93 -13.11 8.06 -17.20
C LEU A 93 -13.87 8.75 -16.07
N LYS A 94 -14.96 8.14 -15.58
CA LYS A 94 -15.63 8.58 -14.35
C LYS A 94 -14.65 8.55 -13.17
N ARG A 95 -14.07 7.38 -12.85
CA ARG A 95 -13.11 7.25 -11.72
C ARG A 95 -11.94 8.22 -11.84
N TYR A 96 -11.38 8.36 -13.04
CA TYR A 96 -10.28 9.26 -13.33
C TYR A 96 -10.63 10.73 -13.04
N ARG A 97 -11.82 11.20 -13.47
CA ARG A 97 -12.27 12.57 -13.20
C ARG A 97 -12.39 12.84 -11.69
N HIS A 98 -12.91 11.88 -10.92
CA HIS A 98 -12.97 11.99 -9.47
C HIS A 98 -11.57 12.08 -8.84
N CYS A 99 -10.66 11.17 -9.22
CA CYS A 99 -9.28 11.18 -8.75
C CYS A 99 -8.59 12.52 -9.06
N ARG A 100 -8.67 12.99 -10.31
CA ARG A 100 -8.10 14.29 -10.74
C ARG A 100 -8.64 15.45 -9.91
N ARG A 101 -9.96 15.54 -9.76
CA ARG A 101 -10.60 16.61 -8.97
C ARG A 101 -10.12 16.59 -7.52
N LEU A 102 -10.03 15.43 -6.89
CA LEU A 102 -9.56 15.30 -5.50
C LEU A 102 -8.10 15.74 -5.37
N ILE A 103 -7.23 15.27 -6.26
CA ILE A 103 -5.80 15.62 -6.29
C ILE A 103 -5.58 17.12 -6.51
N GLU A 104 -6.36 17.74 -7.39
CA GLU A 104 -6.26 19.18 -7.69
C GLU A 104 -6.66 20.06 -6.50
N ASN A 105 -7.61 19.60 -5.68
CA ASN A 105 -8.13 20.35 -4.53
C ASN A 105 -7.38 20.03 -3.22
N ASP A 106 -6.45 19.09 -3.23
CA ASP A 106 -5.73 18.66 -2.04
C ASP A 106 -4.36 19.34 -1.94
N GLY A 107 -4.17 20.07 -0.83
CA GLY A 107 -2.96 20.85 -0.57
C GLY A 107 -1.67 20.03 -0.52
N ARG A 108 -1.76 18.72 -0.30
CA ARG A 108 -0.60 17.80 -0.27
C ARG A 108 0.05 17.65 -1.65
N PHE A 109 -0.66 17.94 -2.74
CA PHE A 109 -0.18 17.78 -4.11
C PHE A 109 0.28 19.09 -4.78
N ILE A 110 0.36 20.20 -4.04
CA ILE A 110 0.74 21.52 -4.61
C ILE A 110 2.11 21.48 -5.30
N GLY A 111 3.05 20.68 -4.79
CA GLY A 111 4.42 20.58 -5.33
C GLY A 111 4.59 19.69 -6.57
N MET A 112 3.56 18.96 -7.00
CA MET A 112 3.63 18.03 -8.14
C MET A 112 3.29 18.73 -9.47
N THR A 113 3.94 18.33 -10.56
CA THR A 113 3.60 18.78 -11.92
C THR A 113 2.26 18.21 -12.36
N ASP A 114 1.69 18.77 -13.44
CA ASP A 114 0.41 18.26 -13.97
C ASP A 114 0.54 16.82 -14.48
N GLU A 115 1.67 16.47 -15.10
CA GLU A 115 1.97 15.11 -15.57
C GLU A 115 2.07 14.11 -14.41
N GLU A 116 2.63 14.53 -13.27
CA GLU A 116 2.75 13.67 -12.08
C GLU A 116 1.39 13.45 -11.42
N LYS A 117 0.56 14.49 -11.35
CA LYS A 117 -0.82 14.40 -10.87
C LYS A 117 -1.66 13.52 -11.80
N ASP A 118 -1.49 13.66 -13.11
CA ASP A 118 -2.15 12.83 -14.11
C ASP A 118 -1.76 11.37 -13.98
N ALA A 119 -0.47 11.05 -13.93
CA ALA A 119 0.01 9.68 -13.75
C ALA A 119 -0.51 9.04 -12.46
N TYR A 120 -0.54 9.80 -11.36
CA TYR A 120 -1.10 9.32 -10.09
C TYR A 120 -2.61 9.07 -10.18
N ALA A 121 -3.36 9.99 -10.80
CA ALA A 121 -4.79 9.85 -11.01
C ALA A 121 -5.15 8.65 -11.90
N GLN A 122 -4.42 8.43 -12.99
CA GLN A 122 -4.60 7.26 -13.87
C GLN A 122 -4.39 5.96 -13.10
N ARG A 123 -3.30 5.87 -12.34
CA ARG A 123 -3.01 4.68 -11.53
C ARG A 123 -4.11 4.41 -10.50
N LEU A 124 -4.54 5.45 -9.78
CA LEU A 124 -5.55 5.33 -8.74
C LEU A 124 -6.92 4.94 -9.32
N ALA A 125 -7.26 5.44 -10.50
CA ALA A 125 -8.51 5.13 -11.19
C ALA A 125 -8.50 3.78 -11.94
N THR A 126 -7.34 3.14 -12.09
CA THR A 126 -7.20 1.89 -12.85
C THR A 126 -8.05 0.75 -12.27
N PRO A 127 -8.01 0.43 -10.96
CA PRO A 127 -8.76 -0.68 -10.41
C PRO A 127 -10.29 -0.51 -10.58
N GLU A 128 -10.95 -1.58 -11.03
CA GLU A 128 -12.42 -1.63 -11.17
C GLU A 128 -13.14 -2.02 -9.88
N TYR A 129 -12.40 -2.63 -8.95
CA TYR A 129 -12.93 -3.16 -7.71
C TYR A 129 -12.36 -2.43 -6.50
N LEU A 130 -13.11 -2.46 -5.40
CA LEU A 130 -12.71 -1.91 -4.11
C LEU A 130 -11.48 -2.65 -3.55
N ASP A 131 -10.57 -1.90 -2.94
CA ASP A 131 -9.50 -2.43 -2.10
C ASP A 131 -10.03 -2.57 -0.66
N LEU A 132 -10.27 -3.78 -0.16
CA LEU A 132 -10.79 -3.99 1.20
C LEU A 132 -9.76 -3.79 2.31
N THR A 133 -8.50 -3.47 1.97
CA THR A 133 -7.52 -2.99 2.97
C THR A 133 -7.66 -1.49 3.25
N CYS A 134 -8.45 -0.79 2.43
CA CYS A 134 -8.91 0.58 2.63
C CYS A 134 -9.98 0.63 3.74
N ASP A 135 -9.88 1.59 4.65
CA ASP A 135 -10.76 1.70 5.82
C ASP A 135 -12.20 1.95 5.40
N TRP A 136 -12.38 2.91 4.48
CA TRP A 136 -13.70 3.26 3.98
C TRP A 136 -14.35 2.09 3.23
N ALA A 137 -13.61 1.43 2.33
CA ALA A 137 -14.15 0.34 1.51
C ALA A 137 -14.52 -0.89 2.36
N PHE A 138 -13.69 -1.22 3.35
CA PHE A 138 -13.96 -2.29 4.30
C PHE A 138 -15.28 -2.04 5.05
N LYS A 139 -15.43 -0.84 5.64
CA LYS A 139 -16.63 -0.44 6.37
C LYS A 139 -17.85 -0.42 5.46
N TYR A 140 -17.72 0.21 4.29
CA TYR A 140 -18.78 0.33 3.30
C TYR A 140 -19.30 -1.03 2.85
N LEU A 141 -18.43 -1.93 2.40
CA LEU A 141 -18.84 -3.22 1.86
C LEU A 141 -19.67 -4.00 2.89
N PHE A 142 -19.15 -4.15 4.10
CA PHE A 142 -19.77 -5.01 5.10
C PHE A 142 -20.99 -4.39 5.78
N GLN A 143 -21.09 -3.05 5.86
CA GLN A 143 -22.30 -2.38 6.35
C GLN A 143 -23.41 -2.35 5.30
N SER A 144 -23.07 -2.14 4.02
CA SER A 144 -24.04 -2.15 2.92
C SER A 144 -24.48 -3.57 2.52
N HIS A 145 -23.64 -4.57 2.77
CA HIS A 145 -23.92 -5.98 2.49
C HIS A 145 -23.66 -6.87 3.72
N PRO A 146 -24.52 -6.81 4.76
CA PRO A 146 -24.30 -7.53 6.02
C PRO A 146 -24.25 -9.06 5.87
N ASP A 147 -24.86 -9.59 4.81
CA ASP A 147 -24.79 -11.01 4.48
C ASP A 147 -23.38 -11.48 4.09
N LEU A 148 -22.59 -10.60 3.45
CA LEU A 148 -21.18 -10.87 3.17
C LEU A 148 -20.37 -10.91 4.46
N LEU A 149 -20.68 -10.02 5.42
CA LEU A 149 -20.03 -10.03 6.73
C LEU A 149 -20.37 -11.32 7.48
N VAL A 150 -21.65 -11.71 7.51
CA VAL A 150 -22.09 -12.96 8.16
C VAL A 150 -21.33 -14.17 7.60
N ARG A 151 -21.12 -14.23 6.28
CA ARG A 151 -20.31 -15.30 5.66
C ARG A 151 -18.88 -15.30 6.12
N LEU A 152 -18.21 -14.15 6.06
CA LEU A 152 -16.83 -14.00 6.55
C LEU A 152 -16.72 -14.46 8.01
N LEU A 153 -17.68 -14.05 8.86
CA LEU A 153 -17.71 -14.43 10.26
C LEU A 153 -17.92 -15.93 10.44
N ASN A 154 -18.84 -16.55 9.71
CA ASN A 154 -19.07 -18.00 9.79
C ASN A 154 -17.85 -18.80 9.32
N ASP A 155 -17.16 -18.35 8.26
CA ASP A 155 -15.95 -19.00 7.76
C ASP A 155 -14.77 -18.91 8.75
N ILE A 156 -14.60 -17.75 9.41
CA ILE A 156 -13.55 -17.54 10.41
C ILE A 156 -13.87 -18.25 11.73
N LEU A 157 -15.10 -18.12 12.21
CA LEU A 157 -15.50 -18.58 13.55
C LEU A 157 -15.96 -20.04 13.57
N GLN A 158 -16.32 -20.59 12.41
CA GLN A 158 -16.95 -21.91 12.27
C GLN A 158 -18.27 -21.98 13.06
N GLU A 159 -19.13 -20.99 12.85
CA GLU A 159 -20.43 -20.82 13.53
C GLU A 159 -21.58 -20.67 12.54
N ASP A 160 -22.82 -20.78 13.04
CA ASP A 160 -24.06 -20.58 12.28
C ASP A 160 -24.70 -19.22 12.61
N ILE A 161 -23.99 -18.13 12.33
CA ILE A 161 -24.53 -16.78 12.50
C ILE A 161 -25.57 -16.53 11.40
N MET A 162 -26.79 -16.17 11.81
CA MET A 162 -27.89 -15.87 10.89
C MET A 162 -27.96 -14.39 10.51
N SER A 163 -27.58 -13.50 11.43
CA SER A 163 -27.58 -12.06 11.23
C SER A 163 -26.70 -11.36 12.27
N VAL A 164 -26.34 -10.12 11.98
CA VAL A 164 -25.56 -9.23 12.86
C VAL A 164 -26.32 -7.92 13.09
N GLU A 165 -26.25 -7.40 14.31
CA GLU A 165 -26.67 -6.04 14.63
C GLU A 165 -25.43 -5.16 14.77
N PHE A 166 -25.29 -4.12 13.93
CA PHE A 166 -24.21 -3.15 14.06
C PHE A 166 -24.41 -2.24 15.27
N ARG A 167 -23.32 -2.00 16.00
CA ARG A 167 -23.26 -1.13 17.17
C ARG A 167 -22.37 0.07 16.87
N ASN A 168 -22.52 1.13 17.68
CA ASN A 168 -21.66 2.31 17.55
C ASN A 168 -20.18 1.93 17.76
N THR A 169 -19.35 2.31 16.79
CA THR A 169 -17.92 2.05 16.75
C THR A 169 -17.12 3.06 17.58
N GLU A 170 -17.67 4.26 17.82
CA GLU A 170 -17.13 5.20 18.78
C GLU A 170 -17.61 4.83 20.18
N LEU A 171 -16.66 4.35 20.95
CA LEU A 171 -16.89 3.96 22.32
C LEU A 171 -16.78 5.17 23.24
N THR A 172 -17.92 5.71 23.69
CA THR A 172 -17.96 6.85 24.61
C THR A 172 -17.09 6.61 25.85
N GLU A 173 -16.29 7.62 26.20
CA GLU A 173 -15.43 7.65 27.37
C GLU A 173 -16.23 7.34 28.65
N MET A 174 -15.71 6.46 29.52
CA MET A 174 -16.27 6.25 30.86
C MET A 174 -15.63 7.22 31.86
N SER A 175 -14.45 7.75 31.52
CA SER A 175 -13.70 8.78 32.21
C SER A 175 -13.00 9.67 31.19
N SER A 176 -12.79 10.96 31.51
CA SER A 176 -12.06 11.91 30.66
C SER A 176 -10.58 11.57 30.44
N GLN A 177 -10.07 10.56 31.14
CA GLN A 177 -8.71 10.03 30.98
C GLN A 177 -8.66 8.79 30.08
N ASP A 178 -9.81 8.27 29.65
CA ASP A 178 -9.88 7.06 28.82
C ASP A 178 -9.34 7.35 27.41
N LYS A 179 -8.53 6.42 26.89
CA LYS A 179 -8.16 6.44 25.48
C LYS A 179 -9.42 6.27 24.63
N ARG A 180 -9.67 7.22 23.71
CA ARG A 180 -10.73 7.07 22.71
C ARG A 180 -10.44 5.87 21.81
N ILE A 181 -11.48 5.11 21.53
CA ILE A 181 -11.42 3.92 20.68
C ILE A 181 -12.43 4.10 19.56
N PHE A 182 -11.93 3.97 18.34
CA PHE A 182 -12.71 3.85 17.13
C PHE A 182 -12.49 2.44 16.61
N PHE A 183 -13.58 1.67 16.58
CA PHE A 183 -13.58 0.35 15.98
C PHE A 183 -13.92 0.42 14.49
N ASP A 184 -13.55 -0.62 13.75
CA ASP A 184 -13.97 -0.70 12.36
C ASP A 184 -15.41 -1.23 12.24
N LEU A 185 -15.65 -2.45 12.71
CA LEU A 185 -16.98 -3.05 12.75
C LEU A 185 -17.24 -3.67 14.12
N LEU A 186 -18.25 -3.17 14.83
CA LEU A 186 -18.72 -3.74 16.09
C LEU A 186 -20.11 -4.34 15.89
N CYS A 187 -20.23 -5.64 16.10
CA CYS A 187 -21.44 -6.41 15.85
C CYS A 187 -21.93 -7.13 17.11
N ARG A 188 -23.24 -7.30 17.21
CA ARG A 188 -23.89 -8.18 18.20
C ARG A 188 -24.61 -9.32 17.50
N THR A 189 -24.45 -10.52 18.05
CA THR A 189 -25.18 -11.74 17.66
C THR A 189 -25.80 -12.37 18.92
N PRO A 190 -26.69 -13.37 18.78
CA PRO A 190 -27.14 -14.18 19.92
C PRO A 190 -26.00 -14.86 20.68
N GLY A 191 -24.88 -15.14 19.99
CA GLY A 191 -23.69 -15.77 20.56
C GLY A 191 -22.71 -14.81 21.27
N GLY A 192 -22.93 -13.50 21.21
CA GLY A 192 -22.10 -12.51 21.90
C GLY A 192 -21.78 -11.26 21.07
N THR A 193 -20.68 -10.60 21.43
CA THR A 193 -20.15 -9.43 20.73
C THR A 193 -18.99 -9.83 19.83
N ILE A 194 -18.99 -9.34 18.60
CA ILE A 194 -17.91 -9.57 17.63
C ILE A 194 -17.36 -8.20 17.23
N LEU A 195 -16.06 -8.03 17.40
CA LEU A 195 -15.30 -6.90 16.89
C LEU A 195 -14.49 -7.39 15.69
N VAL A 196 -14.61 -6.71 14.55
CA VAL A 196 -13.78 -6.97 13.36
C VAL A 196 -12.97 -5.72 13.04
N GLU A 197 -11.65 -5.88 13.01
CA GLU A 197 -10.67 -4.82 12.72
C GLU A 197 -9.89 -5.15 11.45
N MET A 198 -9.64 -4.16 10.60
CA MET A 198 -8.77 -4.28 9.43
C MET A 198 -7.47 -3.52 9.70
N GLN A 199 -6.33 -4.19 9.57
CA GLN A 199 -5.02 -3.61 9.86
C GLN A 199 -4.11 -3.70 8.63
N LYS A 200 -4.01 -2.58 7.90
CA LYS A 200 -3.20 -2.48 6.68
C LYS A 200 -1.68 -2.50 6.92
N ALA A 201 -1.23 -1.91 8.02
CA ALA A 201 0.19 -1.80 8.36
C ALA A 201 0.52 -2.47 9.69
N SER A 202 1.69 -3.11 9.76
CA SER A 202 2.20 -3.71 10.99
C SER A 202 2.34 -2.68 12.11
N ARG A 203 2.06 -3.13 13.34
CA ARG A 203 2.19 -2.33 14.56
C ARG A 203 2.78 -3.19 15.67
N PHE A 204 3.82 -2.70 16.32
CA PHE A 204 4.49 -3.42 17.40
C PHE A 204 3.58 -3.66 18.62
N ASP A 205 2.58 -2.78 18.84
CA ASP A 205 1.65 -2.84 19.97
C ASP A 205 0.30 -3.52 19.64
N GLN A 206 0.18 -4.18 18.48
CA GLN A 206 -1.11 -4.64 17.99
C GLN A 206 -1.80 -5.63 18.93
N ARG A 207 -1.08 -6.62 19.46
CA ARG A 207 -1.67 -7.63 20.36
C ARG A 207 -2.19 -7.00 21.65
N ASP A 208 -1.43 -6.07 22.24
CA ASP A 208 -1.85 -5.33 23.43
C ASP A 208 -3.05 -4.42 23.14
N ARG A 209 -3.09 -3.80 21.95
CA ARG A 209 -4.24 -3.00 21.50
C ARG A 209 -5.50 -3.84 21.37
N LEU A 210 -5.43 -5.01 20.73
CA LEU A 210 -6.57 -5.92 20.60
C LEU A 210 -7.03 -6.42 21.98
N LEU A 211 -6.09 -6.77 22.87
CA LEU A 211 -6.40 -7.17 24.25
C LEU A 211 -7.11 -6.04 25.01
N PHE A 212 -6.63 -4.80 24.88
CA PHE A 212 -7.28 -3.62 25.46
C PHE A 212 -8.70 -3.42 24.91
N TYR A 213 -8.90 -3.59 23.61
CA TYR A 213 -10.20 -3.48 22.94
C TYR A 213 -11.19 -4.53 23.44
N GLY A 214 -10.78 -5.81 23.44
CA GLY A 214 -11.60 -6.91 23.96
C GLY A 214 -11.95 -6.71 25.44
N SER A 215 -10.96 -6.34 26.26
CA SER A 215 -11.17 -6.05 27.69
C SER A 215 -12.17 -4.91 27.89
N ARG A 216 -12.09 -3.85 27.08
CA ARG A 216 -13.03 -2.72 27.14
C ARG A 216 -14.46 -3.15 26.82
N LEU A 217 -14.64 -4.05 25.85
CA LEU A 217 -15.95 -4.63 25.54
C LEU A 217 -16.48 -5.49 26.69
N VAL A 218 -15.62 -6.29 27.34
CA VAL A 218 -15.99 -7.09 28.52
C VAL A 218 -16.42 -6.19 29.69
N THR A 219 -15.65 -5.13 30.00
CA THR A 219 -15.96 -4.24 31.15
C THR A 219 -17.30 -3.53 31.04
N ARG A 220 -17.81 -3.33 29.82
CA ARG A 220 -19.16 -2.75 29.60
C ARG A 220 -20.29 -3.75 29.82
N GLN A 221 -19.94 -5.03 29.95
CA GLN A 221 -20.79 -6.17 30.30
C GLN A 221 -21.63 -5.91 31.55
N VAL A 222 -20.93 -5.49 32.59
CA VAL A 222 -21.37 -5.52 33.99
C VAL A 222 -21.43 -4.09 34.52
N LYS A 223 -22.52 -3.78 35.24
CA LYS A 223 -22.79 -2.46 35.80
C LYS A 223 -22.68 -2.49 37.32
N ARG A 224 -22.53 -1.30 37.90
CA ARG A 224 -22.56 -1.14 39.35
C ARG A 224 -23.92 -1.58 39.89
N GLY A 225 -23.92 -2.53 40.81
CA GLY A 225 -25.13 -3.07 41.44
C GLY A 225 -25.50 -4.47 40.95
N ASP A 226 -24.85 -4.98 39.90
CA ASP A 226 -25.02 -6.38 39.49
C ASP A 226 -24.42 -7.31 40.55
N GLU A 227 -25.20 -8.31 40.99
CA GLU A 227 -24.74 -9.32 41.95
C GLU A 227 -23.92 -10.44 41.27
N GLU A 228 -24.19 -10.71 40.00
CA GLU A 228 -23.54 -11.75 39.20
C GLU A 228 -22.71 -11.17 38.05
N TYR A 229 -21.57 -11.79 37.76
CA TYR A 229 -20.72 -11.46 36.60
C TYR A 229 -21.13 -12.28 35.37
N ALA A 230 -22.32 -12.02 34.85
CA ALA A 230 -22.86 -12.71 33.67
C ALA A 230 -22.33 -12.13 32.36
N LEU A 231 -21.16 -12.61 31.93
CA LEU A 231 -20.51 -12.16 30.69
C LEU A 231 -20.97 -12.96 29.46
N THR A 232 -21.34 -12.27 28.38
CA THR A 232 -21.47 -12.89 27.06
C THR A 232 -20.11 -12.90 26.35
N PRO A 233 -19.85 -13.90 25.47
CA PRO A 233 -18.59 -13.99 24.73
C PRO A 233 -18.27 -12.71 23.94
N VAL A 234 -16.98 -12.36 23.90
CA VAL A 234 -16.41 -11.29 23.07
C VAL A 234 -15.38 -11.92 22.14
N LYS A 235 -15.59 -11.81 20.83
CA LYS A 235 -14.66 -12.30 19.81
C LYS A 235 -14.05 -11.10 19.11
N VAL A 236 -12.72 -11.02 19.11
CA VAL A 236 -11.98 -9.97 18.44
C VAL A 236 -11.28 -10.58 17.23
N ILE A 237 -11.73 -10.21 16.04
CA ILE A 237 -11.17 -10.64 14.77
C ILE A 237 -10.34 -9.49 14.23
N CYS A 238 -9.08 -9.75 13.89
CA CYS A 238 -8.20 -8.78 13.24
C CYS A 238 -7.70 -9.38 11.93
N ILE A 239 -8.05 -8.73 10.82
CA ILE A 239 -7.60 -9.05 9.48
C ILE A 239 -6.36 -8.21 9.20
N MET A 240 -5.23 -8.85 8.94
CA MET A 240 -3.92 -8.22 8.90
C MET A 240 -3.30 -8.34 7.51
N ASN A 241 -2.93 -7.20 6.93
CA ASN A 241 -2.19 -7.16 5.65
C ASN A 241 -0.67 -7.25 5.86
N TYR A 242 -0.25 -8.01 6.86
CA TYR A 242 1.14 -8.31 7.21
C TYR A 242 1.15 -9.65 7.96
N GLU A 243 2.35 -10.20 8.14
CA GLU A 243 2.56 -11.42 8.91
C GLU A 243 3.22 -11.09 10.25
N ASP A 244 2.79 -11.78 11.31
CA ASP A 244 3.51 -11.83 12.58
C ASP A 244 4.51 -12.99 12.55
N ASP A 245 5.53 -12.89 13.42
CA ASP A 245 6.44 -14.01 13.66
C ASP A 245 5.75 -15.10 14.49
N HIS A 246 5.80 -16.33 13.99
CA HIS A 246 5.21 -17.51 14.61
C HIS A 246 6.17 -18.71 14.46
N PRO A 247 7.23 -18.81 15.28
CA PRO A 247 8.31 -19.78 15.10
C PRO A 247 7.84 -21.25 15.17
N ASP A 248 6.77 -21.53 15.90
CA ASP A 248 6.22 -22.88 16.09
C ASP A 248 4.95 -23.15 15.26
N SER A 249 4.62 -22.26 14.31
CA SER A 249 3.40 -22.39 13.50
C SER A 249 3.68 -23.10 12.16
N PRO A 250 2.75 -23.95 11.68
CA PRO A 250 2.80 -24.46 10.31
C PRO A 250 2.91 -23.33 9.29
N GLU A 251 3.70 -23.53 8.24
CA GLU A 251 3.96 -22.50 7.23
C GLU A 251 2.69 -22.06 6.49
N ASP A 252 1.77 -23.00 6.29
CA ASP A 252 0.48 -22.83 5.65
C ASP A 252 -0.59 -22.21 6.57
N LYS A 253 -0.34 -22.02 7.87
CA LYS A 253 -1.40 -21.51 8.77
C LYS A 253 -1.70 -20.02 8.53
N ILE A 254 -2.90 -19.71 8.01
CA ILE A 254 -3.39 -18.33 7.77
C ILE A 254 -4.22 -17.72 8.91
N LEU A 255 -4.90 -18.56 9.70
CA LEU A 255 -5.83 -18.12 10.75
C LEU A 255 -5.35 -18.62 12.12
N TYR A 256 -5.17 -17.67 13.04
CA TYR A 256 -4.71 -17.94 14.40
C TYR A 256 -5.82 -17.64 15.40
N HIS A 257 -6.23 -18.65 16.16
CA HIS A 257 -7.21 -18.51 17.22
C HIS A 257 -6.52 -18.61 18.59
N TYR A 258 -6.62 -17.55 19.38
CA TYR A 258 -6.13 -17.47 20.76
C TYR A 258 -7.30 -17.45 21.74
N SER A 259 -7.23 -18.33 22.75
CA SER A 259 -8.23 -18.48 23.81
C SER A 259 -7.53 -18.70 25.16
N LEU A 260 -8.20 -18.36 26.26
CA LEU A 260 -7.64 -18.52 27.60
C LEU A 260 -7.79 -19.97 28.09
N ARG A 261 -6.69 -20.59 28.48
CA ARG A 261 -6.62 -22.01 28.86
C ARG A 261 -5.65 -22.23 29.99
N GLU A 262 -5.84 -23.32 30.73
CA GLU A 262 -4.86 -23.84 31.69
C GLU A 262 -3.62 -24.36 30.93
N VAL A 263 -2.42 -24.15 31.49
CA VAL A 263 -1.15 -24.32 30.79
C VAL A 263 -0.80 -25.78 30.56
N GLU A 264 -1.05 -26.66 31.53
CA GLU A 264 -0.63 -28.07 31.46
C GLU A 264 -1.66 -28.97 30.74
N THR A 265 -2.94 -28.71 30.99
CA THR A 265 -4.06 -29.55 30.54
C THR A 265 -4.78 -29.01 29.31
N ALA A 266 -4.51 -27.75 28.96
CA ALA A 266 -5.26 -27.00 27.94
C ALA A 266 -6.77 -26.87 28.25
N GLU A 267 -7.19 -27.10 29.50
CA GLU A 267 -8.58 -26.89 29.94
C GLU A 267 -9.00 -25.44 29.67
N PRO A 268 -10.12 -25.19 28.96
CA PRO A 268 -10.59 -23.83 28.72
C PRO A 268 -10.94 -23.09 30.01
N PHE A 269 -10.40 -21.89 30.20
CA PHE A 269 -10.83 -20.98 31.26
C PHE A 269 -12.10 -20.23 30.81
N GLY A 270 -13.18 -20.99 30.62
CA GLY A 270 -14.39 -20.51 29.97
C GLY A 270 -14.18 -20.10 28.50
N ASP A 271 -15.22 -19.51 27.92
CA ASP A 271 -15.24 -19.03 26.53
C ASP A 271 -15.84 -17.62 26.50
N ARG A 272 -15.12 -16.66 27.10
CA ARG A 272 -15.60 -15.29 27.28
C ARG A 272 -14.87 -14.27 26.42
N MET A 273 -13.62 -14.53 26.05
CA MET A 273 -12.83 -13.65 25.20
C MET A 273 -11.87 -14.45 24.34
N SER A 274 -11.97 -14.27 23.02
CA SER A 274 -11.16 -14.99 22.03
C SER A 274 -10.67 -14.03 20.95
N PHE A 275 -9.47 -14.28 20.44
CA PHE A 275 -8.84 -13.47 19.40
C PHE A 275 -8.60 -14.32 18.15
N TYR A 276 -8.93 -13.76 16.99
CA TYR A 276 -8.74 -14.38 15.68
C TYR A 276 -7.87 -13.45 14.85
N LEU A 277 -6.67 -13.89 14.48
CA LEU A 277 -5.76 -13.12 13.62
C LEU A 277 -5.71 -13.79 12.26
N LEU A 278 -6.21 -13.10 11.23
CA LEU A 278 -6.20 -13.57 9.85
C LEU A 278 -5.09 -12.85 9.08
N GLU A 279 -4.03 -13.57 8.71
CA GLU A 279 -2.86 -13.00 8.04
C GLU A 279 -2.97 -13.15 6.53
N LEU A 280 -3.40 -12.07 5.87
CA LEU A 280 -3.66 -12.05 4.44
C LEU A 280 -2.46 -12.49 3.59
N PRO A 281 -1.21 -12.05 3.83
CA PRO A 281 -0.09 -12.38 2.95
C PRO A 281 0.23 -13.87 2.89
N ARG A 282 -0.14 -14.63 3.94
CA ARG A 282 0.13 -16.07 4.02
C ARG A 282 -0.57 -16.89 2.93
N ILE A 283 -1.61 -16.34 2.30
CA ILE A 283 -2.29 -16.96 1.15
C ILE A 283 -1.35 -17.24 -0.03
N MET A 284 -0.22 -16.54 -0.14
CA MET A 284 0.76 -16.77 -1.22
C MET A 284 1.43 -18.14 -1.13
N ARG A 285 1.33 -18.80 0.03
CA ARG A 285 1.83 -20.17 0.24
C ARG A 285 0.83 -21.24 -0.21
N TYR A 286 -0.38 -20.84 -0.61
CA TYR A 286 -1.44 -21.73 -1.04
C TYR A 286 -1.44 -21.86 -2.56
N THR A 287 -1.19 -23.07 -3.05
CA THR A 287 -1.16 -23.38 -4.48
C THR A 287 -2.51 -23.84 -5.03
N ASP A 288 -3.39 -24.37 -4.17
CA ASP A 288 -4.68 -24.91 -4.59
C ASP A 288 -5.81 -23.90 -4.35
N GLU A 289 -6.75 -23.81 -5.30
CA GLU A 289 -7.88 -22.88 -5.22
C GLU A 289 -8.94 -23.30 -4.18
N TYR A 290 -8.83 -24.50 -3.60
CA TYR A 290 -9.86 -25.14 -2.76
C TYR A 290 -9.45 -25.43 -1.31
N ASP A 291 -8.40 -24.79 -0.80
CA ASP A 291 -7.82 -25.17 0.50
C ASP A 291 -8.69 -24.81 1.72
N SER A 292 -9.44 -23.69 1.71
CA SER A 292 -10.50 -23.40 2.70
C SER A 292 -11.35 -22.17 2.34
N PRO A 293 -12.57 -22.00 2.91
CA PRO A 293 -13.34 -20.77 2.77
C PRO A 293 -12.59 -19.50 3.21
N VAL A 294 -11.79 -19.59 4.29
CA VAL A 294 -10.97 -18.48 4.79
C VAL A 294 -9.88 -18.08 3.80
N ALA A 295 -9.30 -19.04 3.08
CA ALA A 295 -8.34 -18.77 2.02
C ALA A 295 -8.99 -18.00 0.84
N GLY A 296 -10.25 -18.31 0.53
CA GLY A 296 -11.07 -17.55 -0.43
C GLY A 296 -11.20 -16.07 -0.03
N TRP A 297 -11.49 -15.80 1.24
CA TRP A 297 -11.50 -14.43 1.78
C TRP A 297 -10.13 -13.75 1.65
N CYS A 298 -9.02 -14.43 1.97
CA CYS A 298 -7.70 -13.83 1.77
C CYS A 298 -7.46 -13.38 0.31
N ARG A 299 -7.92 -14.16 -0.68
CA ARG A 299 -7.84 -13.79 -2.11
C ARG A 299 -8.74 -12.59 -2.43
N ILE A 300 -9.95 -12.54 -1.86
CA ILE A 300 -10.87 -11.39 -2.00
C ILE A 300 -10.23 -10.09 -1.48
N PHE A 301 -9.59 -10.13 -0.30
CA PHE A 301 -8.95 -8.95 0.28
C PHE A 301 -7.68 -8.52 -0.46
N ARG A 302 -6.84 -9.45 -0.93
CA ARG A 302 -5.54 -9.12 -1.53
C ARG A 302 -5.61 -8.69 -3.00
N ASN A 303 -6.36 -9.43 -3.82
CA ASN A 303 -6.47 -9.13 -5.25
C ASN A 303 -7.75 -9.70 -5.83
N PHE A 304 -8.85 -8.99 -5.58
CA PHE A 304 -10.17 -9.39 -6.08
C PHE A 304 -10.21 -9.49 -7.62
N ALA A 305 -9.49 -8.64 -8.35
CA ALA A 305 -9.48 -8.67 -9.81
C ALA A 305 -8.88 -9.97 -10.37
N ILE A 306 -7.74 -10.41 -9.82
CA ILE A 306 -7.13 -11.70 -10.19
C ILE A 306 -8.05 -12.85 -9.77
N PHE A 307 -8.58 -12.80 -8.54
CA PHE A 307 -9.47 -13.83 -8.03
C PHE A 307 -10.76 -13.98 -8.87
N ALA A 308 -11.36 -12.86 -9.29
CA ALA A 308 -12.56 -12.86 -10.11
C ALA A 308 -12.31 -13.37 -11.52
N LYS A 309 -11.10 -13.15 -12.08
CA LYS A 309 -10.69 -13.67 -13.38
C LYS A 309 -10.31 -15.14 -13.34
N SER A 310 -9.77 -15.65 -12.23
CA SER A 310 -9.34 -17.05 -12.13
C SER A 310 -10.52 -18.02 -12.00
N ARG A 311 -11.68 -17.56 -11.49
CA ARG A 311 -12.87 -18.39 -11.33
C ARG A 311 -13.52 -18.72 -12.68
N SER A 312 -13.55 -20.02 -13.01
CA SER A 312 -14.23 -20.56 -14.19
C SER A 312 -15.75 -20.58 -14.07
N GLU A 313 -16.28 -20.79 -12.87
CA GLU A 313 -17.72 -20.78 -12.58
C GLU A 313 -18.05 -19.64 -11.59
N LYS A 314 -19.03 -18.82 -11.96
CA LYS A 314 -19.56 -17.75 -11.13
C LYS A 314 -20.97 -18.14 -10.68
N ASP A 315 -21.07 -18.63 -9.44
CA ASP A 315 -22.37 -18.86 -8.82
C ASP A 315 -23.06 -17.51 -8.48
N ALA A 316 -24.35 -17.57 -8.14
CA ALA A 316 -25.14 -16.38 -7.82
C ALA A 316 -24.57 -15.56 -6.66
N GLU A 317 -23.82 -16.20 -5.77
CA GLU A 317 -23.23 -15.58 -4.58
C GLU A 317 -21.95 -14.83 -4.90
N PHE A 318 -21.12 -15.40 -5.75
CA PHE A 318 -19.95 -14.74 -6.31
C PHE A 318 -20.37 -13.54 -7.16
N GLU A 319 -21.40 -13.68 -7.99
CA GLU A 319 -21.96 -12.57 -8.77
C GLU A 319 -22.46 -11.42 -7.88
N ARG A 320 -23.03 -11.74 -6.71
CA ARG A 320 -23.42 -10.73 -5.72
C ARG A 320 -22.22 -10.03 -5.11
N LEU A 321 -21.20 -10.78 -4.69
CA LEU A 321 -19.94 -10.24 -4.17
C LEU A 321 -19.26 -9.35 -5.22
N GLU A 322 -19.14 -9.83 -6.46
CA GLU A 322 -18.52 -9.08 -7.55
C GLU A 322 -19.23 -7.75 -7.80
N ARG A 323 -20.57 -7.74 -7.84
CA ARG A 323 -21.34 -6.50 -7.96
C ARG A 323 -21.09 -5.55 -6.79
N ALA A 324 -21.07 -6.06 -5.56
CA ALA A 324 -20.81 -5.26 -4.36
C ALA A 324 -19.38 -4.69 -4.32
N MET A 325 -18.43 -5.37 -4.96
CA MET A 325 -17.03 -4.97 -5.04
C MET A 325 -16.75 -3.95 -6.15
N ARG A 326 -17.64 -3.75 -7.13
CA ARG A 326 -17.37 -2.85 -8.26
C ARG A 326 -17.49 -1.39 -7.85
N VAL A 327 -16.44 -0.61 -8.15
CA VAL A 327 -16.45 0.86 -7.97
C VAL A 327 -17.54 1.53 -8.81
N SER A 328 -17.91 0.94 -9.95
CA SER A 328 -19.01 1.44 -10.78
C SER A 328 -20.38 1.38 -10.10
N GLY A 329 -20.52 0.56 -9.03
CA GLY A 329 -21.72 0.49 -8.21
C GLY A 329 -21.86 1.64 -7.21
N LEU A 330 -20.80 2.43 -7.02
CA LEU A 330 -20.79 3.56 -6.10
C LEU A 330 -21.39 4.84 -6.73
N ASP A 331 -22.04 5.64 -5.90
CA ASP A 331 -22.41 7.01 -6.24
C ASP A 331 -21.22 7.97 -6.22
N ASP A 332 -21.42 9.21 -6.67
CA ASP A 332 -20.35 10.20 -6.81
C ASP A 332 -19.69 10.58 -5.47
N GLN A 333 -20.46 10.59 -4.38
CA GLN A 333 -19.95 10.91 -3.04
C GLN A 333 -19.20 9.72 -2.43
N GLU A 334 -19.70 8.51 -2.64
CA GLU A 334 -19.05 7.26 -2.26
C GLU A 334 -17.71 7.08 -2.99
N ILE A 335 -17.66 7.37 -4.29
CA ILE A 335 -16.40 7.39 -5.07
C ILE A 335 -15.40 8.38 -4.46
N ASP A 336 -15.86 9.58 -4.10
CA ASP A 336 -14.99 10.59 -3.47
C ASP A 336 -14.46 10.13 -2.12
N ASN A 337 -15.32 9.57 -1.28
CA ASN A 337 -14.92 9.06 0.03
C ASN A 337 -13.91 7.93 -0.09
N TYR A 338 -14.15 6.98 -1.01
CA TYR A 338 -13.24 5.87 -1.29
C TYR A 338 -11.86 6.36 -1.73
N PHE A 339 -11.80 7.22 -2.75
CA PHE A 339 -10.52 7.69 -3.27
C PHE A 339 -9.81 8.65 -2.32
N SER A 340 -10.53 9.44 -1.54
CA SER A 340 -9.95 10.27 -0.49
C SER A 340 -9.24 9.41 0.56
N ASP A 341 -9.85 8.30 1.00
CA ASP A 341 -9.25 7.37 1.96
C ASP A 341 -8.04 6.63 1.38
N MET A 342 -8.04 6.32 0.09
CA MET A 342 -6.91 5.75 -0.64
C MET A 342 -5.75 6.72 -0.87
N MET A 343 -5.96 8.03 -0.74
CA MET A 343 -4.92 9.05 -0.88
C MET A 343 -4.22 9.31 0.46
N THR A 344 -3.52 8.30 0.99
CA THR A 344 -2.73 8.44 2.22
C THR A 344 -1.32 8.99 1.92
N GLU A 345 -0.74 9.77 2.84
CA GLU A 345 0.62 10.29 2.68
C GLU A 345 1.65 9.17 2.45
N LYS A 346 1.46 8.01 3.09
CA LYS A 346 2.34 6.85 2.94
C LYS A 346 2.29 6.28 1.52
N GLU A 347 1.11 6.18 0.93
CA GLU A 347 0.93 5.69 -0.44
C GLU A 347 1.34 6.72 -1.50
N MET A 348 1.29 8.00 -1.14
CA MET A 348 1.74 9.12 -1.97
C MET A 348 3.26 9.29 -1.95
N HIS A 349 3.94 8.90 -0.86
CA HIS A 349 5.36 9.14 -0.65
C HIS A 349 6.29 8.68 -1.78
N PRO A 350 6.10 7.50 -2.40
CA PRO A 350 6.92 7.09 -3.55
C PRO A 350 6.73 8.00 -4.76
N TYR A 351 5.53 8.54 -4.97
CA TYR A 351 5.20 9.43 -6.09
C TYR A 351 5.76 10.83 -5.85
N ILE A 352 5.60 11.36 -4.64
CA ILE A 352 6.16 12.67 -4.26
C ILE A 352 7.69 12.62 -4.33
N LYS A 353 8.33 11.58 -3.79
CA LYS A 353 9.78 11.43 -3.88
C LYS A 353 10.27 11.14 -5.29
N GLY A 354 9.53 10.35 -6.06
CA GLY A 354 9.84 10.10 -7.48
C GLY A 354 9.80 11.39 -8.29
N ALA A 355 8.77 12.21 -8.08
CA ALA A 355 8.60 13.55 -8.65
C ALA A 355 9.76 14.48 -8.28
N GLU A 356 10.09 14.60 -6.99
CA GLU A 356 11.22 15.40 -6.51
C GLU A 356 12.55 14.97 -7.14
N GLN A 357 12.82 13.66 -7.20
CA GLN A 357 14.04 13.13 -7.82
C GLN A 357 14.07 13.37 -9.34
N GLN A 358 12.94 13.26 -10.02
CA GLN A 358 12.86 13.52 -11.45
C GLN A 358 13.01 15.01 -11.74
N GLY A 359 12.40 15.88 -10.94
CA GLY A 359 12.60 17.33 -10.96
C GLY A 359 14.07 17.70 -10.78
N TYR A 360 14.74 17.10 -9.79
CA TYR A 360 16.18 17.28 -9.58
C TYR A 360 17.01 16.83 -10.79
N ARG A 361 16.73 15.65 -11.35
CA ARG A 361 17.43 15.13 -12.54
C ARG A 361 17.23 16.00 -13.77
N LYS A 362 16.00 16.48 -14.02
CA LYS A 362 15.69 17.40 -15.12
C LYS A 362 16.43 18.73 -14.94
N GLY A 363 16.41 19.30 -13.74
CA GLY A 363 17.14 20.54 -13.41
C GLY A 363 18.66 20.38 -13.56
N PHE A 364 19.22 19.26 -13.10
CA PHE A 364 20.64 18.96 -13.26
C PHE A 364 21.03 18.80 -14.74
N LYS A 365 20.24 18.04 -15.52
CA LYS A 365 20.49 17.85 -16.95
C LYS A 365 20.46 19.17 -17.72
N ALA A 366 19.44 20.00 -17.48
CA ALA A 366 19.33 21.32 -18.08
C ALA A 366 20.53 22.22 -17.71
N GLY A 367 20.96 22.20 -16.44
CA GLY A 367 22.14 22.93 -15.99
C GLY A 367 23.45 22.46 -16.64
N VAL A 368 23.62 21.15 -16.84
CA VAL A 368 24.79 20.57 -17.52
C VAL A 368 24.77 20.92 -19.02
N GLU A 369 23.63 20.80 -19.69
CA GLU A 369 23.49 21.15 -21.10
C GLU A 369 23.78 22.63 -21.34
N GLN A 370 23.21 23.51 -20.51
CA GLN A 370 23.48 24.95 -20.58
C GLN A 370 24.96 25.26 -20.31
N GLY A 371 25.54 24.70 -19.24
CA GLY A 371 26.95 24.92 -18.91
C GLY A 371 27.92 24.37 -19.98
N THR A 372 27.55 23.26 -20.63
CA THR A 372 28.34 22.68 -21.72
C THR A 372 28.24 23.54 -22.98
N ALA A 373 27.04 23.99 -23.34
CA ALA A 373 26.84 24.88 -24.49
C ALA A 373 27.62 26.19 -24.33
N GLU A 374 27.49 26.85 -23.17
CA GLU A 374 28.24 28.08 -22.86
C GLU A 374 29.76 27.84 -22.84
N GLY A 375 30.21 26.68 -22.35
CA GLY A 375 31.62 26.30 -22.31
C GLY A 375 32.21 26.03 -23.68
N VAL A 376 31.47 25.34 -24.56
CA VAL A 376 31.87 25.07 -25.95
C VAL A 376 31.92 26.36 -26.75
N GLU A 377 30.91 27.24 -26.61
CA GLU A 377 30.87 28.53 -27.29
C GLU A 377 32.09 29.39 -26.91
N LYS A 378 32.34 29.59 -25.61
CA LYS A 378 33.53 30.32 -25.12
C LYS A 378 34.85 29.65 -25.53
N GLY A 379 34.88 28.32 -25.64
CA GLY A 379 36.04 27.55 -26.06
C GLY A 379 36.36 27.74 -27.54
N ILE A 380 35.35 27.71 -28.40
CA ILE A 380 35.46 27.95 -29.84
C ILE A 380 35.90 29.39 -30.09
N GLU A 381 35.27 30.36 -29.43
CA GLU A 381 35.61 31.79 -29.57
C GLU A 381 37.10 32.05 -29.24
N LYS A 382 37.56 31.58 -28.07
CA LYS A 382 38.98 31.66 -27.69
C LYS A 382 39.92 30.89 -28.62
N GLY A 383 39.46 29.76 -29.17
CA GLY A 383 40.23 28.94 -30.11
C GLY A 383 40.44 29.64 -31.45
N ILE A 384 39.38 30.27 -31.98
CA ILE A 384 39.42 31.08 -33.20
C ILE A 384 40.34 32.28 -32.99
N GLU A 385 40.18 33.01 -31.89
CA GLU A 385 41.04 34.16 -31.55
C GLU A 385 42.52 33.77 -31.54
N LYS A 386 42.89 32.73 -30.78
CA LYS A 386 44.28 32.21 -30.75
C LYS A 386 44.77 31.72 -32.11
N GLY A 387 43.89 31.12 -32.92
CA GLY A 387 44.20 30.65 -34.26
C GLY A 387 44.56 31.82 -35.19
N ILE A 388 43.74 32.87 -35.18
CA ILE A 388 43.95 34.10 -35.95
C ILE A 388 45.27 34.76 -35.52
N GLU A 389 45.55 34.83 -34.22
CA GLU A 389 46.82 35.37 -33.70
C GLU A 389 48.04 34.57 -34.14
N LYS A 390 47.95 33.23 -34.13
CA LYS A 390 49.04 32.35 -34.58
C LYS A 390 49.33 32.53 -36.08
N VAL A 391 48.27 32.70 -36.88
CA VAL A 391 48.40 33.00 -38.31
C VAL A 391 49.04 34.38 -38.51
N ALA A 392 48.60 35.41 -37.76
CA ALA A 392 49.19 36.74 -37.80
C ALA A 392 50.68 36.74 -37.44
N LYS A 393 51.08 36.03 -36.37
CA LYS A 393 52.49 35.84 -36.00
C LYS A 393 53.30 35.16 -37.10
N SER A 394 52.74 34.14 -37.75
CA SER A 394 53.39 33.46 -38.86
C SER A 394 53.58 34.40 -40.06
N MET A 395 52.57 35.20 -40.41
CA MET A 395 52.67 36.19 -41.49
C MET A 395 53.69 37.31 -41.19
N LEU A 396 53.76 37.77 -39.93
CA LEU A 396 54.80 38.71 -39.47
C LEU A 396 56.20 38.11 -39.65
N SER A 397 56.39 36.83 -39.31
CA SER A 397 57.69 36.14 -39.46
C SER A 397 58.13 35.98 -40.92
N LEU A 398 57.17 35.98 -41.85
CA LEU A 398 57.40 35.92 -43.30
C LEU A 398 57.64 37.31 -43.92
N GLY A 399 57.62 38.39 -43.12
CA GLY A 399 57.89 39.75 -43.58
C GLY A 399 56.71 40.43 -44.30
N ILE A 400 55.48 39.93 -44.12
CA ILE A 400 54.29 40.54 -44.72
C ILE A 400 53.96 41.87 -43.99
N PRO A 401 53.66 42.97 -44.70
CA PRO A 401 53.31 44.25 -44.08
C PRO A 401 52.06 44.18 -43.19
N VAL A 402 52.07 44.91 -42.07
CA VAL A 402 51.01 44.95 -41.05
C VAL A 402 49.63 45.24 -41.64
N GLU A 403 49.55 46.16 -42.61
CA GLU A 403 48.29 46.50 -43.30
C GLU A 403 47.69 45.29 -44.04
N GLN A 404 48.51 44.46 -44.68
CA GLN A 404 48.06 43.27 -45.39
C GLN A 404 47.65 42.14 -44.42
N ILE A 405 48.32 42.03 -43.27
CA ILE A 405 47.95 41.08 -42.21
C ILE A 405 46.60 41.49 -41.59
N GLY A 406 46.38 42.78 -41.36
CA GLY A 406 45.08 43.29 -40.88
C GLY A 406 43.94 42.95 -41.83
N ILE A 407 44.13 43.09 -43.14
CA ILE A 407 43.14 42.71 -44.15
C ILE A 407 42.87 41.19 -44.14
N ALA A 408 43.92 40.37 -43.99
CA ALA A 408 43.80 38.91 -44.08
C ALA A 408 43.25 38.25 -42.80
N THR A 409 43.49 38.85 -41.63
CA THR A 409 43.16 38.26 -40.32
C THR A 409 42.00 38.97 -39.61
N GLY A 410 41.65 40.18 -40.04
CA GLY A 410 40.65 41.02 -39.40
C GLY A 410 41.09 41.63 -38.07
N LEU A 411 42.35 41.44 -37.65
CA LEU A 411 42.91 42.03 -36.44
C LEU A 411 43.21 43.53 -36.64
N SER A 412 43.11 44.31 -35.57
CA SER A 412 43.50 45.72 -35.61
C SER A 412 45.02 45.87 -35.73
N PRO A 413 45.52 46.97 -36.33
CA PRO A 413 46.96 47.24 -36.43
C PRO A 413 47.66 47.23 -35.06
N GLU A 414 47.00 47.73 -34.00
CA GLU A 414 47.51 47.74 -32.64
C GLU A 414 47.67 46.33 -32.06
N ARG A 415 46.71 45.42 -32.34
CA ARG A 415 46.78 44.01 -31.92
C ARG A 415 47.89 43.26 -32.66
N ILE A 416 48.10 43.55 -33.94
CA ILE A 416 49.16 42.93 -34.74
C ILE A 416 50.54 43.40 -34.26
N GLU A 417 50.70 44.69 -33.92
CA GLU A 417 51.99 45.21 -33.45
C GLU A 417 52.33 44.69 -32.03
N THR A 418 51.34 44.44 -31.17
CA THR A 418 51.57 43.76 -29.88
C THR A 418 52.04 42.32 -30.06
N LEU A 419 51.49 41.58 -31.04
CA LEU A 419 51.95 40.22 -31.37
C LEU A 419 53.37 40.17 -31.97
N ARG A 420 53.93 41.32 -32.37
CA ARG A 420 55.29 41.46 -32.88
C ARG A 420 56.33 41.55 -31.75
N GLN A 421 55.90 41.96 -30.55
CA GLN A 421 56.75 42.13 -29.37
C GLN A 421 56.80 40.87 -28.47
N ASP A 422 55.87 39.93 -28.67
CA ASP A 422 55.78 38.60 -28.03
C ASP A 422 56.35 37.48 -28.92
#